data_AF-A0A7H4MNS9-F1
#
_entry.id   AF-A0A7H4MNS9-F1
#
_cell.length_a   1.000
_cell.length_b   1.000
_cell.length_c   1.000
_cell.angle_alpha   90.00
_cell.angle_beta   90.00
_cell.angle_gamma   90.00
#
_symmetry.space_group_name_H-M   'P 1'
#
loop_
_entity.id
_entity.type
_entity.pdbx_description
1 polymer ?
#
loop_
_entity_poly.entity_id
_entity_poly.type
_entity_poly.pdbx_seq_one_letter_code
_entity_poly.pdbx_strand_id
1 'polypeptide(L)' 'MVNTFFRKVLVGQDPFNRERIWQDLNHWQRGSAHQLTERALSFVEQALWDLIGRSLRMPVYKLLGGYRDTVPGLR' A
#
# COMPACT_ATOMS: atom_id res chain seq x y z
N MET A 1 4.57 -15.64 -2.03
CA MET A 1 4.39 -14.17 -1.95
C MET A 1 3.64 -13.73 -0.68
N VAL A 2 2.33 -13.97 -0.55
CA VAL A 2 1.55 -13.53 0.64
C VAL A 2 2.11 -14.09 1.95
N ASN A 3 2.22 -15.41 2.10
CA ASN A 3 2.77 -16.00 3.33
C ASN A 3 4.30 -15.83 3.44
N THR A 4 4.98 -15.72 2.30
CA THR A 4 6.45 -15.66 2.22
C THR A 4 7.00 -14.30 2.68
N PHE A 5 6.36 -13.20 2.28
CA PHE A 5 6.82 -11.83 2.49
C PHE A 5 5.76 -11.01 3.24
N PHE A 6 4.58 -10.85 2.65
CA PHE A 6 3.58 -9.89 3.15
C PHE A 6 3.11 -10.19 4.56
N ARG A 7 2.75 -11.45 4.87
CA ARG A 7 2.31 -11.84 6.22
C ARG A 7 3.34 -11.48 7.29
N LYS A 8 4.63 -11.66 7.00
CA LYS A 8 5.72 -11.42 7.95
C LYS A 8 5.89 -9.95 8.28
N VAL A 9 5.62 -9.07 7.31
CA VAL A 9 5.74 -7.62 7.49
C VAL A 9 4.42 -7.02 7.99
N LEU A 10 3.27 -7.45 7.46
CA LEU A 10 1.98 -6.78 7.68
C LEU A 10 1.27 -7.18 8.98
N VAL A 11 1.37 -8.45 9.41
CA VAL A 11 0.58 -8.92 10.56
C VAL A 11 1.09 -8.29 11.84
N GLY A 12 0.18 -7.70 12.62
CA GLY A 12 0.49 -7.00 13.87
C GLY A 12 0.99 -5.57 13.69
N GLN A 13 1.17 -5.11 12.44
CA GLN A 13 1.47 -3.71 12.18
C GLN A 13 0.20 -2.88 12.20
N ASP A 14 0.34 -1.65 12.69
CA ASP A 14 -0.67 -0.61 12.48
C ASP A 14 -0.58 -0.11 11.02
N PRO A 15 -1.68 -0.20 10.23
CA PRO A 15 -1.69 0.21 8.83
C PRO A 15 -1.38 1.70 8.62
N PHE A 16 -1.57 2.55 9.62
CA PHE A 16 -1.19 3.97 9.54
C PHE A 16 0.33 4.19 9.44
N ASN A 17 1.14 3.19 9.80
CA ASN A 17 2.59 3.19 9.59
C ASN A 17 2.98 2.73 8.18
N ARG A 18 2.21 3.13 7.16
CA ARG A 18 2.35 2.68 5.76
C ARG A 18 3.78 2.82 5.23
N GLU A 19 4.43 3.97 5.46
CA GLU A 19 5.80 4.21 5.00
C GLU A 19 6.80 3.22 5.62
N ARG A 20 6.66 2.91 6.91
CA ARG A 20 7.50 1.89 7.57
C ARG A 20 7.30 0.53 6.91
N ILE A 21 6.05 0.13 6.69
CA ILE A 21 5.70 -1.14 6.06
C ILE A 21 6.29 -1.22 4.64
N TRP A 22 6.22 -0.14 3.87
CA TRP A 22 6.83 -0.06 2.54
C TRP A 22 8.35 -0.25 2.59
N GLN A 23 9.03 0.49 3.48
CA GLN A 23 10.48 0.38 3.64
C GLN A 23 10.91 -1.03 4.04
N ASP A 24 10.16 -1.66 4.95
CA ASP A 24 10.40 -3.05 5.35
C ASP A 24 10.29 -3.97 4.12
N LEU A 25 9.18 -3.94 3.37
CA LEU A 25 8.99 -4.76 2.16
C LEU A 25 10.05 -4.50 1.08
N ASN A 26 10.38 -3.23 0.83
CA ASN A 26 11.40 -2.82 -0.12
C ASN A 26 12.80 -3.35 0.28
N HIS A 27 13.10 -3.43 1.58
CA HIS A 27 14.34 -4.03 2.05
C HIS A 27 14.44 -5.53 1.69
N TRP A 28 13.33 -6.27 1.79
CA TRP A 28 13.26 -7.69 1.41
C TRP A 28 13.42 -7.93 -0.10
N GLN A 29 13.18 -6.91 -0.94
CA GLN A 29 13.16 -7.04 -2.40
C GLN A 29 14.49 -7.53 -2.97
N ARG A 30 15.62 -6.97 -2.51
CA ARG A 30 16.97 -7.36 -2.98
C ARG A 30 17.27 -8.85 -2.75
N GLY A 31 16.82 -9.41 -1.63
CA GLY A 31 17.01 -10.82 -1.28
C GLY A 31 15.95 -11.77 -1.82
N SER A 32 14.96 -11.27 -2.57
CA SER A 32 13.77 -12.05 -2.95
C SER A 32 13.96 -12.94 -4.19
N ALA A 33 15.15 -12.94 -4.82
CA ALA A 33 15.39 -13.58 -6.11
C ALA A 33 14.33 -13.18 -7.17
N HIS A 34 14.03 -11.88 -7.26
CA HIS A 34 13.02 -11.28 -8.15
C HIS A 34 11.57 -11.72 -7.92
N GLN A 35 11.27 -12.45 -6.83
CA GLN A 35 9.90 -12.85 -6.51
C GLN A 35 9.07 -11.68 -5.96
N LEU A 36 9.69 -10.80 -5.19
CA LEU A 36 9.04 -9.61 -4.66
C LEU A 36 9.27 -8.46 -5.64
N THR A 37 8.30 -8.25 -6.52
CA THR A 37 8.39 -7.24 -7.60
C THR A 37 7.80 -5.90 -7.18
N GLU A 38 8.17 -4.83 -7.87
CA GLU A 38 7.55 -3.49 -7.72
C GLU A 38 6.01 -3.54 -7.86
N ARG A 39 5.52 -4.40 -8.75
CA ARG A 39 4.08 -4.64 -8.92
C ARG A 39 3.45 -5.24 -7.67
N ALA A 40 4.13 -6.20 -7.05
CA ALA A 40 3.67 -6.83 -5.81
C ALA A 40 3.64 -5.83 -4.65
N LEU A 41 4.69 -5.00 -4.53
CA LEU A 41 4.78 -3.90 -3.58
C LEU A 41 3.62 -2.89 -3.78
N SER A 42 3.39 -2.47 -5.03
CA SER A 42 2.33 -1.52 -5.38
C SER A 42 0.94 -2.02 -4.97
N PHE A 43 0.66 -3.32 -5.12
CA PHE A 43 -0.61 -3.90 -4.68
C PHE A 43 -0.82 -3.80 -3.17
N VAL A 44 0.24 -3.99 -2.37
CA VAL A 44 0.15 -3.86 -0.91
C VAL A 44 -0.13 -2.41 -0.52
N GLU A 45 0.56 -1.46 -1.13
CA GLU A 45 0.34 -0.03 -0.86
C GLU A 45 -1.10 0.41 -1.17
N GLN A 46 -1.63 -0.03 -2.31
CA GLN A 46 -3.01 0.25 -2.68
C GLN A 46 -4.00 -0.35 -1.67
N ALA A 47 -3.75 -1.58 -1.21
CA ALA A 47 -4.58 -2.23 -0.20
C ALA A 47 -4.51 -1.54 1.16
N LEU A 48 -3.33 -1.05 1.57
CA LEU A 48 -3.17 -0.27 2.80
C LEU A 48 -3.95 1.05 2.71
N TRP A 49 -3.86 1.76 1.57
CA TRP A 49 -4.65 2.97 1.35
C TRP A 49 -6.16 2.72 1.38
N ASP A 50 -6.64 1.64 0.74
CA ASP A 50 -8.06 1.25 0.80
C ASP A 50 -8.49 0.93 2.23
N LEU A 51 -7.68 0.18 2.99
CA LEU A 51 -7.96 -0.15 4.39
C LEU A 51 -8.06 1.11 5.26
N ILE A 52 -7.11 2.05 5.13
CA ILE A 52 -7.11 3.32 5.88
C ILE A 52 -8.32 4.17 5.46
N GLY A 53 -8.62 4.25 4.16
CA GLY A 53 -9.79 4.97 3.65
C GLY A 53 -11.10 4.42 4.23
N ARG A 54 -11.26 3.10 4.25
CA ARG A 54 -12.43 2.43 4.83
C ARG A 54 -12.52 2.62 6.34
N SER A 55 -11.41 2.53 7.07
CA SER A 55 -11.40 2.68 8.54
C SER A 55 -11.79 4.09 8.95
N LEU A 56 -11.34 5.10 8.20
CA LEU A 56 -11.68 6.51 8.42
C LEU A 56 -12.99 6.94 7.75
N ARG A 57 -13.62 6.06 6.96
CA ARG A 57 -14.78 6.39 6.10
C ARG A 57 -14.52 7.60 5.20
N MET A 58 -13.28 7.72 4.71
CA MET A 58 -12.83 8.82 3.85
C MET A 58 -12.35 8.28 2.51
N PRO A 59 -12.70 8.93 1.39
CA PRO A 59 -12.11 8.58 0.11
C PRO A 59 -10.60 8.91 0.12
N VAL A 60 -9.78 8.01 -0.43
CA VAL A 60 -8.31 8.08 -0.35
C VAL A 60 -7.74 9.41 -0.87
N TYR A 61 -8.30 9.99 -1.93
CA TYR A 61 -7.82 11.27 -2.45
C TYR A 61 -7.94 12.43 -1.45
N LYS A 62 -8.91 12.39 -0.52
CA LYS A 62 -9.02 13.38 0.57
C LYS A 62 -7.93 13.17 1.62
N LEU A 63 -7.55 11.92 1.90
CA LEU A 63 -6.42 11.60 2.77
C LEU A 63 -5.08 12.08 2.20
N LEU A 64 -4.96 12.10 0.87
CA LEU A 64 -3.78 12.61 0.15
C LEU A 64 -3.72 14.13 0.04
N GLY A 65 -4.63 14.86 0.68
CA GLY A 65 -4.66 16.33 0.67
C GLY A 65 -5.52 16.97 -0.42
N GLY A 66 -6.33 16.18 -1.14
CA GLY A 66 -7.48 16.59 -1.95
C GLY A 66 -7.37 17.88 -2.78
N TYR A 67 -7.30 17.75 -4.10
CA TYR A 67 -7.24 18.93 -4.99
C TYR A 67 -8.58 19.27 -5.68
N ARG A 68 -9.28 18.27 -6.21
CA ARG A 68 -10.56 18.42 -6.93
C ARG A 68 -11.42 17.16 -6.77
N ASP A 69 -12.74 17.31 -6.88
CA ASP A 69 -13.68 16.18 -6.73
C ASP A 69 -14.02 15.49 -8.05
N THR A 70 -13.72 16.11 -9.20
CA THR A 70 -13.96 15.55 -10.54
C THR A 70 -12.74 15.73 -11.44
N VAL A 71 -12.55 14.78 -12.37
CA VAL A 71 -11.50 14.84 -13.40
C VAL A 71 -12.17 14.49 -14.74
N PRO A 72 -11.94 15.28 -15.82
CA PRO A 72 -12.45 14.93 -17.13
C PRO A 72 -11.93 13.56 -17.58
N GLY A 73 -12.85 12.64 -17.87
CA GLY A 73 -12.51 11.38 -18.52
C GLY A 73 -12.41 11.58 -20.02
N LEU A 74 -11.41 10.98 -20.66
CA LEU A 74 -11.43 10.83 -22.12
C LEU A 74 -12.61 9.90 -22.47
N ARG A 75 -13.49 10.39 -23.35
CA ARG A 75 -14.50 9.58 -24.04
C ARG A 75 -13.86 8.87 -25.22
#